data_AF-A0A7C3BRB4-F1
#
_entry.id   AF-A0A7C3BRB4-F1
#
_cell.length_a   1.000
_cell.length_b   1.000
_cell.length_c   1.000
_cell.angle_alpha   90.00
_cell.angle_beta   90.00
_cell.angle_gamma   90.00
#
_symmetry.space_group_name_H-M   'P 1'
#
loop_
_entity.id
_entity.type
_entity.pdbx_description
1 polymer ?
#
loop_
_entity_poly.entity_id
_entity_poly.type
_entity_poly.pdbx_seq_one_letter_code
_entity_poly.pdbx_strand_id
1 'polypeptide(L)'
;FFAMNDWRSSFHGINDHESDWEQIFVFLTEDDGELTPRWTAYASHDFKGDDLRRRWDDPELLRVDETHPLIFAGAGSHASYFEQGEYLMNASPRFLQPLVGVTACLRKFWVEQLGQGRSDHVDKKIEASVSVPFVDYARGDGISVGPGQQHQWTPILISDEDGWVDGYRGLWGLDTKDPFGGERAPSGPKYNRNGSVRLSWYNPLGWASLDKVAPPKQTLRCLNTRIARLEEDQNDLETQITQERSELRLLALEVQSLQQTDYFSNLHTQRLEALTEKQEHLRGLQSKRLANAETRKAAISYRHRIEQGDWGDPQAHIKRVHHPEPPTPPQARIVELWAAISGALLLLALVAVLTLFPRNWPLWLLGIGVIFGAIESTVRGHLFSYLLNLTIVLALITSAILVWKFWWILLALSILGMVIFMIRENLREVLQS
;
A
#
# COMPACT_ATOMS: atom_id res chain seq x y z
N PHE A 1 -21.84 9.23 -33.62
CA PHE A 1 -20.37 9.21 -33.63
C PHE A 1 -19.92 9.56 -32.23
N PHE A 2 -19.11 8.69 -31.62
CA PHE A 2 -18.49 8.99 -30.34
C PHE A 2 -17.23 9.83 -30.57
N ALA A 3 -16.86 10.68 -29.61
CA ALA A 3 -15.62 11.44 -29.69
C ALA A 3 -14.43 10.47 -29.64
N MET A 4 -13.44 10.67 -30.51
CA MET A 4 -12.16 9.99 -30.42
C MET A 4 -11.32 10.73 -29.40
N ASN A 5 -10.96 10.05 -28.33
CA ASN A 5 -10.06 10.58 -27.34
C ASN A 5 -8.63 10.17 -27.68
N ASP A 6 -7.75 11.15 -27.87
CA ASP A 6 -6.38 10.97 -28.34
C ASP A 6 -5.35 11.21 -27.22
N TRP A 7 -5.59 10.67 -26.02
CA TRP A 7 -4.78 10.95 -24.83
C TRP A 7 -3.31 10.53 -24.97
N ARG A 8 -3.05 9.37 -25.57
CA ARG A 8 -1.68 8.94 -25.83
C ARG A 8 -0.99 9.86 -26.83
N SER A 9 -1.71 10.25 -27.87
CA SER A 9 -1.17 11.03 -28.99
C SER A 9 -0.98 12.53 -28.66
N SER A 10 -1.93 13.14 -27.95
CA SER A 10 -1.96 14.57 -27.66
C SER A 10 -1.51 14.93 -26.24
N PHE A 11 -1.66 14.02 -25.27
CA PHE A 11 -1.34 14.28 -23.86
C PHE A 11 -0.19 13.41 -23.33
N HIS A 12 0.42 12.55 -24.15
CA HIS A 12 1.39 11.55 -23.68
C HIS A 12 0.84 10.66 -22.56
N GLY A 13 -0.48 10.49 -22.53
CA GLY A 13 -1.20 9.58 -21.66
C GLY A 13 -1.04 8.13 -22.10
N ILE A 14 -1.90 7.26 -21.59
CA ILE A 14 -1.73 5.82 -21.80
C ILE A 14 -2.49 5.26 -23.00
N ASN A 15 -3.61 5.88 -23.39
CA ASN A 15 -4.52 5.26 -24.34
C ASN A 15 -5.20 6.24 -25.30
N ASP A 16 -5.49 5.74 -26.50
CA ASP A 16 -6.35 6.40 -27.48
C ASP A 16 -7.60 5.54 -27.66
N HIS A 17 -8.79 6.08 -27.42
CA HIS A 17 -10.03 5.32 -27.60
C HIS A 17 -11.25 6.20 -27.84
N GLU A 18 -12.23 5.63 -28.53
CA GLU A 18 -13.52 6.27 -28.73
C GLU A 18 -14.37 6.17 -27.45
N SER A 19 -14.96 7.30 -27.01
CA SER A 19 -15.79 7.42 -25.79
C SER A 19 -15.04 7.16 -24.47
N ASP A 20 -15.65 7.55 -23.35
CA ASP A 20 -15.24 7.08 -22.02
C ASP A 20 -16.43 7.11 -21.05
N TRP A 21 -16.33 6.35 -19.95
CA TRP A 21 -17.34 6.29 -18.90
C TRP A 21 -16.70 6.36 -17.51
N GLU A 22 -16.87 7.51 -16.86
CA GLU A 22 -16.46 7.74 -15.48
C GLU A 22 -17.65 7.83 -14.54
N GLN A 23 -17.43 7.49 -13.26
CA GLN A 23 -18.49 7.43 -12.26
C GLN A 23 -18.16 8.27 -11.04
N ILE A 24 -19.12 9.10 -10.64
CA ILE A 24 -19.05 9.92 -9.43
C ILE A 24 -20.27 9.59 -8.59
N PHE A 25 -20.05 9.28 -7.32
CA PHE A 25 -21.12 8.98 -6.38
C PHE A 25 -21.17 10.04 -5.31
N VAL A 26 -22.34 10.64 -5.12
CA VAL A 26 -22.68 11.45 -3.94
C VAL A 26 -23.63 10.62 -3.10
N PHE A 27 -23.20 10.26 -1.90
CA PHE A 27 -23.99 9.45 -0.97
C PHE A 27 -24.74 10.38 -0.02
N LEU A 28 -26.05 10.26 -0.02
CA LEU A 28 -26.95 11.05 0.81
C LEU A 28 -27.50 10.20 1.95
N THR A 29 -27.75 10.83 3.08
CA THR A 29 -28.56 10.27 4.15
C THR A 29 -29.88 11.02 4.22
N GLU A 30 -30.96 10.28 4.45
CA GLU A 30 -32.27 10.87 4.67
C GLU A 30 -32.48 11.10 6.16
N ASP A 31 -32.61 12.37 6.54
CA ASP A 31 -32.85 12.81 7.89
C ASP A 31 -34.15 13.63 7.92
N ASP A 32 -35.20 13.08 8.54
CA ASP A 32 -36.52 13.76 8.68
C ASP A 32 -37.16 14.18 7.34
N GLY A 33 -36.91 13.39 6.29
CA GLY A 33 -37.39 13.64 4.93
C GLY A 33 -36.49 14.55 4.10
N GLU A 34 -35.40 15.06 4.68
CA GLU A 34 -34.40 15.86 3.97
C GLU A 34 -33.19 14.99 3.58
N LEU A 35 -32.80 15.04 2.30
CA LEU A 35 -31.61 14.35 1.81
C LEU A 35 -30.38 15.24 1.97
N THR A 36 -29.47 14.82 2.82
CA THR A 36 -28.22 15.53 3.07
C THR A 36 -27.02 14.74 2.54
N PRO A 37 -26.13 15.35 1.74
CA PRO A 37 -24.94 14.66 1.26
C PRO A 37 -23.94 14.45 2.42
N ARG A 38 -23.36 13.25 2.50
CA ARG A 38 -22.44 12.85 3.57
C ARG A 38 -21.07 12.42 3.07
N TRP A 39 -21.03 11.82 1.89
CA TRP A 39 -19.80 11.32 1.29
C TRP A 39 -19.85 11.51 -0.22
N THR A 40 -18.67 11.66 -0.80
CA THR A 40 -18.48 11.66 -2.25
C THR A 40 -17.37 10.66 -2.60
N ALA A 41 -17.52 9.90 -3.67
CA ALA A 41 -16.49 9.00 -4.17
C ALA A 41 -16.29 9.19 -5.68
N TYR A 42 -15.04 9.31 -6.08
CA TYR A 42 -14.64 9.56 -7.47
C TYR A 42 -14.01 8.31 -8.07
N ALA A 43 -14.46 7.90 -9.25
CA ALA A 43 -13.80 6.83 -9.98
C ALA A 43 -12.41 7.31 -10.44
N SER A 44 -11.41 6.50 -10.13
CA SER A 44 -10.04 6.68 -10.63
C SER A 44 -9.52 5.28 -10.92
N HIS A 45 -9.51 4.90 -12.19
CA HIS A 45 -9.10 3.56 -12.63
C HIS A 45 -9.80 2.41 -11.86
N ASP A 46 -9.04 1.37 -11.50
CA ASP A 46 -9.48 0.20 -10.76
C ASP A 46 -9.39 0.39 -9.22
N PHE A 47 -9.18 1.62 -8.73
CA PHE A 47 -9.16 1.88 -7.30
C PHE A 47 -10.53 1.55 -6.67
N LYS A 48 -10.51 1.16 -5.40
CA LYS A 48 -11.69 0.82 -4.60
C LYS A 48 -11.43 1.01 -3.12
N GLY A 49 -12.51 1.21 -2.38
CA GLY A 49 -12.50 1.20 -0.92
C GLY A 49 -12.29 2.56 -0.28
N ASP A 50 -11.59 2.60 0.86
CA ASP A 50 -11.57 3.77 1.74
C ASP A 50 -10.98 5.02 1.10
N ASP A 51 -9.88 4.86 0.37
CA ASP A 51 -9.11 5.99 -0.15
C ASP A 51 -9.85 6.76 -1.28
N LEU A 52 -10.88 6.15 -1.89
CA LEU A 52 -11.68 6.74 -2.96
C LEU A 52 -12.64 7.84 -2.52
N ARG A 53 -13.07 7.81 -1.25
CA ARG A 53 -14.14 8.68 -0.76
C ARG A 53 -13.60 9.83 0.07
N ARG A 54 -14.31 10.95 0.01
CA ARG A 54 -14.14 12.11 0.89
C ARG A 54 -15.44 12.35 1.65
N ARG A 55 -15.32 12.71 2.93
CA ARG A 55 -16.49 13.11 3.72
C ARG A 55 -16.98 14.47 3.20
N TRP A 56 -18.27 14.76 3.32
CA TRP A 56 -18.79 16.00 2.76
C TRP A 56 -18.19 17.28 3.37
N ASP A 57 -17.71 17.22 4.62
CA ASP A 57 -17.01 18.28 5.33
C ASP A 57 -15.48 18.22 5.18
N ASP A 58 -14.96 17.38 4.30
CA ASP A 58 -13.52 17.29 4.01
C ASP A 58 -13.03 18.59 3.35
N PRO A 59 -11.96 19.23 3.86
CA PRO A 59 -11.42 20.46 3.28
C PRO A 59 -10.82 20.26 1.87
N GLU A 60 -10.37 19.06 1.52
CA GLU A 60 -9.91 18.74 0.16
C GLU A 60 -11.07 18.58 -0.83
N LEU A 61 -12.31 18.40 -0.33
CA LEU A 61 -13.49 18.33 -1.18
C LEU A 61 -13.96 19.74 -1.56
N LEU A 62 -13.35 20.26 -2.63
CA LEU A 62 -13.76 21.51 -3.24
C LEU A 62 -15.18 21.40 -3.80
N ARG A 63 -15.97 22.45 -3.58
CA ARG A 63 -17.38 22.52 -4.02
C ARG A 63 -17.68 23.90 -4.57
N VAL A 64 -18.52 23.94 -5.60
CA VAL A 64 -19.15 25.16 -6.10
C VAL A 64 -20.50 25.32 -5.39
N ASP A 65 -20.75 26.52 -4.86
CA ASP A 65 -21.97 26.88 -4.12
C ASP A 65 -22.33 25.89 -3.00
N GLU A 66 -21.31 25.30 -2.35
CA GLU A 66 -21.40 24.28 -1.28
C GLU A 66 -22.15 22.99 -1.63
N THR A 67 -22.67 22.88 -2.86
CA THR A 67 -23.64 21.86 -3.27
C THR A 67 -23.10 20.95 -4.37
N HIS A 68 -22.21 21.45 -5.23
CA HIS A 68 -21.68 20.72 -6.38
C HIS A 68 -20.20 20.37 -6.17
N PRO A 69 -19.85 19.09 -5.99
CA PRO A 69 -18.46 18.67 -5.89
C PRO A 69 -17.68 19.04 -7.16
N LEU A 70 -16.51 19.66 -6.98
CA LEU A 70 -15.61 19.99 -8.06
C LEU A 70 -14.71 18.79 -8.35
N ILE A 71 -14.65 18.38 -9.62
CA ILE A 71 -13.89 17.22 -10.07
C ILE A 71 -12.84 17.71 -11.06
N PHE A 72 -11.57 17.37 -10.81
CA PHE A 72 -10.52 17.57 -11.78
C PHE A 72 -10.40 16.30 -12.62
N ALA A 73 -10.89 16.36 -13.87
CA ALA A 73 -10.77 15.26 -14.81
C ALA A 73 -9.35 15.22 -15.39
N GLY A 74 -8.72 14.05 -15.33
CA GLY A 74 -7.39 13.82 -15.85
C GLY A 74 -7.36 13.71 -17.38
N ALA A 75 -6.56 14.54 -18.06
CA ALA A 75 -6.42 14.51 -19.51
C ALA A 75 -5.50 13.38 -20.03
N GLY A 76 -4.97 12.51 -19.18
CA GLY A 76 -4.17 11.34 -19.58
C GLY A 76 -4.95 10.03 -19.57
N SER A 77 -6.11 9.98 -18.87
CA SER A 77 -6.90 8.76 -18.72
C SER A 77 -8.37 8.93 -18.29
N HIS A 78 -8.86 10.16 -18.11
CA HIS A 78 -10.15 10.55 -17.50
C HIS A 78 -10.38 10.19 -16.03
N ALA A 79 -9.37 9.71 -15.31
CA ALA A 79 -9.52 9.53 -13.87
C ALA A 79 -9.94 10.84 -13.17
N SER A 80 -10.76 10.72 -12.13
CA SER A 80 -11.32 11.86 -11.41
C SER A 80 -10.53 12.13 -10.12
N TYR A 81 -10.13 13.38 -9.93
CA TYR A 81 -9.26 13.81 -8.82
C TYR A 81 -9.92 14.91 -7.96
N PHE A 82 -9.54 14.93 -6.68
CA PHE A 82 -9.98 15.94 -5.70
C PHE A 82 -9.07 17.19 -5.69
N GLU A 83 -7.80 17.05 -6.11
CA GLU A 83 -6.81 18.13 -6.13
C GLU A 83 -6.35 18.41 -7.55
N GLN A 84 -5.86 19.63 -7.78
CA GLN A 84 -5.25 20.03 -9.05
C GLN A 84 -3.80 19.60 -9.11
N GLY A 85 -3.38 19.04 -10.25
CA GLY A 85 -1.96 18.83 -10.54
C GLY A 85 -1.69 17.72 -11.53
N GLU A 86 -0.45 17.24 -11.52
CA GLU A 86 0.03 16.16 -12.38
C GLU A 86 0.21 14.91 -11.55
N TYR A 87 -0.35 13.79 -12.00
CA TYR A 87 -0.36 12.55 -11.25
C TYR A 87 0.46 11.50 -11.96
N LEU A 88 1.48 10.97 -11.29
CA LEU A 88 2.22 9.83 -11.81
C LEU A 88 1.44 8.53 -11.53
N MET A 89 0.96 7.92 -12.60
CA MET A 89 0.18 6.69 -12.55
C MET A 89 1.00 5.52 -13.12
N ASN A 90 0.75 4.34 -12.57
CA ASN A 90 1.41 3.10 -12.99
C ASN A 90 0.35 2.16 -13.55
N ALA A 91 0.41 1.87 -14.85
CA ALA A 91 -0.41 0.83 -15.43
C ALA A 91 0.34 -0.50 -15.38
N SER A 92 -0.26 -1.52 -14.77
CA SER A 92 0.28 -2.89 -14.77
C SER A 92 -0.32 -3.68 -15.94
N PRO A 93 0.45 -4.00 -17.00
CA PRO A 93 -0.07 -4.80 -18.09
C PRO A 93 -0.37 -6.22 -17.62
N ARG A 94 -1.60 -6.72 -17.87
CA ARG A 94 -2.03 -8.06 -17.40
C ARG A 94 -1.13 -9.21 -17.88
N PHE A 95 -0.46 -9.07 -19.02
CA PHE A 95 0.43 -10.11 -19.56
C PHE A 95 1.73 -10.29 -18.75
N LEU A 96 2.10 -9.33 -17.89
CA LEU A 96 3.29 -9.40 -17.05
C LEU A 96 3.04 -9.94 -15.65
N GLN A 97 1.77 -10.13 -15.25
CA GLN A 97 1.39 -10.69 -13.95
C GLN A 97 2.03 -12.06 -13.63
N PRO A 98 2.21 -13.00 -14.59
CA PRO A 98 2.88 -14.27 -14.32
C PRO A 98 4.35 -14.12 -13.90
N LEU A 99 5.06 -13.14 -14.48
CA LEU A 99 6.48 -12.85 -14.18
C LEU A 99 6.66 -12.17 -12.82
N VAL A 100 5.70 -11.33 -12.42
CA VAL A 100 5.64 -10.72 -11.08
C VAL A 100 5.51 -11.80 -9.99
N GLY A 101 4.69 -12.83 -10.22
CA GLY A 101 4.52 -13.94 -9.28
C GLY A 101 5.79 -14.77 -9.05
N VAL A 102 6.57 -15.03 -10.12
CA VAL A 102 7.81 -15.80 -10.03
C VAL A 102 8.92 -15.02 -9.31
N THR A 103 9.06 -13.73 -9.61
CA THR A 103 10.08 -12.87 -8.99
C THR A 103 9.77 -12.57 -7.53
N ALA A 104 8.50 -12.40 -7.16
CA ALA A 104 8.05 -12.29 -5.77
C ALA A 104 8.33 -13.57 -4.99
N CYS A 105 8.04 -14.75 -5.56
CA CYS A 105 8.30 -16.05 -4.93
C CYS A 105 9.79 -16.28 -4.64
N LEU A 106 10.66 -16.05 -5.64
CA LEU A 106 12.10 -16.18 -5.48
C LEU A 106 12.62 -15.22 -4.40
N ARG A 107 12.22 -13.95 -4.42
CA ARG A 107 12.75 -12.97 -3.47
C ARG A 107 12.20 -13.16 -2.06
N LYS A 108 10.97 -13.64 -1.91
CA LYS A 108 10.38 -14.05 -0.63
C LYS A 108 11.12 -15.24 -0.03
N PHE A 109 11.46 -16.24 -0.85
CA PHE A 109 12.34 -17.34 -0.46
C PHE A 109 13.71 -16.84 0.02
N TRP A 110 14.33 -15.90 -0.69
CA TRP A 110 15.61 -15.30 -0.30
C TRP A 110 15.53 -14.47 0.99
N VAL A 111 14.49 -13.67 1.19
CA VAL A 111 14.31 -12.80 2.38
C VAL A 111 13.96 -13.62 3.63
N GLU A 112 13.09 -14.63 3.50
CA GLU A 112 12.69 -15.51 4.61
C GLU A 112 13.83 -16.46 5.05
N GLN A 113 14.68 -16.92 4.12
CA GLN A 113 15.83 -17.78 4.46
C GLN A 113 17.06 -17.01 4.98
N LEU A 114 17.29 -15.76 4.55
CA LEU A 114 18.50 -15.00 4.91
C LEU A 114 18.26 -13.86 5.91
N GLY A 115 17.04 -13.68 6.41
CA GLY A 115 16.73 -12.76 7.51
C GLY A 115 16.93 -11.27 7.17
N GLN A 116 16.96 -10.90 5.89
CA GLN A 116 17.18 -9.52 5.44
C GLN A 116 15.85 -8.78 5.17
N GLY A 117 15.21 -8.31 6.25
CA GLY A 117 14.17 -7.29 6.18
C GLY A 117 12.72 -7.77 5.98
N ARG A 118 11.79 -6.81 6.03
CA ARG A 118 10.33 -7.04 5.95
C ARG A 118 9.86 -7.23 4.51
N SER A 119 9.11 -8.31 4.26
CA SER A 119 8.55 -8.72 2.96
C SER A 119 7.71 -7.64 2.26
N ASP A 120 7.03 -6.80 3.02
CA ASP A 120 5.99 -5.89 2.51
C ASP A 120 6.53 -4.77 1.61
N HIS A 121 7.82 -4.46 1.72
CA HIS A 121 8.51 -3.50 0.85
C HIS A 121 8.99 -4.11 -0.48
N VAL A 122 9.05 -5.44 -0.57
CA VAL A 122 9.56 -6.16 -1.73
C VAL A 122 8.48 -6.31 -2.79
N ASP A 123 7.26 -6.69 -2.41
CA ASP A 123 6.13 -6.85 -3.33
C ASP A 123 5.82 -5.54 -4.07
N LYS A 124 5.80 -4.41 -3.35
CA LYS A 124 5.61 -3.06 -3.91
C LYS A 124 6.69 -2.66 -4.92
N LYS A 125 7.95 -3.05 -4.69
CA LYS A 125 9.06 -2.72 -5.59
C LYS A 125 8.99 -3.53 -6.89
N ILE A 126 8.45 -4.75 -6.84
CA ILE A 126 8.33 -5.63 -8.01
C ILE A 126 7.14 -5.20 -8.87
N GLU A 127 5.97 -4.89 -8.27
CA GLU A 127 4.82 -4.35 -9.00
C GLU A 127 5.15 -3.05 -9.73
N ALA A 128 5.89 -2.14 -9.09
CA ALA A 128 6.34 -0.88 -9.69
C ALA A 128 7.45 -1.04 -10.76
N SER A 129 8.18 -2.16 -10.77
CA SER A 129 9.27 -2.39 -11.75
C SER A 129 8.77 -2.90 -13.11
N VAL A 130 7.48 -3.27 -13.18
CA VAL A 130 6.87 -3.93 -14.35
C VAL A 130 5.65 -3.14 -14.86
N SER A 131 5.40 -1.96 -14.29
CA SER A 131 4.38 -1.02 -14.75
C SER A 131 4.94 -0.04 -15.77
N VAL A 132 4.12 0.35 -16.74
CA VAL A 132 4.42 1.49 -17.62
C VAL A 132 3.93 2.76 -16.90
N PRO A 133 4.83 3.67 -16.50
CA PRO A 133 4.42 4.92 -15.91
C PRO A 133 3.83 5.84 -16.99
N PHE A 134 2.76 6.55 -16.64
CA PHE A 134 2.23 7.64 -17.44
C PHE A 134 1.80 8.78 -16.52
N VAL A 135 1.68 9.98 -17.08
CA VAL A 135 1.24 11.15 -16.33
C VAL A 135 -0.22 11.40 -16.66
N ASP A 136 -1.03 11.59 -15.62
CA ASP A 136 -2.39 12.09 -15.76
C ASP A 136 -2.47 13.57 -15.34
N TYR A 137 -3.03 14.40 -16.21
CA TYR A 137 -3.00 15.86 -16.05
C TYR A 137 -4.36 16.36 -15.58
N ALA A 138 -4.49 16.59 -14.29
CA ALA A 138 -5.67 17.14 -13.64
C ALA A 138 -5.41 18.58 -13.19
N ARG A 139 -4.80 19.40 -14.06
CA ARG A 139 -4.27 20.73 -13.71
C ARG A 139 -5.34 21.80 -13.46
N GLY A 140 -6.56 21.58 -13.94
CA GLY A 140 -7.65 22.57 -13.83
C GLY A 140 -7.49 23.81 -14.72
N ASP A 141 -6.55 23.80 -15.67
CA ASP A 141 -6.29 24.88 -16.64
C ASP A 141 -7.09 24.74 -17.96
N GLY A 142 -7.96 23.72 -18.03
CA GLY A 142 -8.79 23.41 -19.18
C GLY A 142 -10.21 24.00 -19.14
N ILE A 143 -11.10 23.40 -19.95
CA ILE A 143 -12.52 23.79 -20.01
C ILE A 143 -13.23 23.36 -18.73
N SER A 144 -13.98 24.30 -18.14
CA SER A 144 -14.87 24.02 -17.00
C SER A 144 -16.30 23.77 -17.48
N VAL A 145 -16.94 22.72 -16.97
CA VAL A 145 -18.31 22.32 -17.29
C VAL A 145 -19.13 22.25 -16.00
N GLY A 146 -20.24 22.99 -15.92
CA GLY A 146 -21.07 23.02 -14.71
C GLY A 146 -21.84 24.32 -14.49
N PRO A 147 -22.65 24.39 -13.43
CA PRO A 147 -23.38 25.59 -13.05
C PRO A 147 -22.46 26.82 -13.01
N GLY A 148 -22.89 27.93 -13.62
CA GLY A 148 -22.12 29.17 -13.67
C GLY A 148 -20.95 29.20 -14.66
N GLN A 149 -20.63 28.10 -15.35
CA GLN A 149 -19.58 28.04 -16.37
C GLN A 149 -20.09 28.32 -17.79
N GLN A 150 -19.17 28.55 -18.73
CA GLN A 150 -19.52 28.72 -20.15
C GLN A 150 -20.21 27.47 -20.72
N HIS A 151 -19.75 26.28 -20.32
CA HIS A 151 -20.33 25.01 -20.71
C HIS A 151 -21.21 24.47 -19.57
N GLN A 152 -22.47 24.21 -19.87
CA GLN A 152 -23.46 23.67 -18.94
C GLN A 152 -23.71 22.19 -19.22
N TRP A 153 -24.28 21.47 -18.25
CA TRP A 153 -24.74 20.10 -18.42
C TRP A 153 -26.16 19.93 -17.87
N THR A 154 -26.84 18.87 -18.28
CA THR A 154 -28.15 18.48 -17.76
C THR A 154 -28.15 16.97 -17.55
N PRO A 155 -28.63 16.46 -16.40
CA PRO A 155 -28.62 15.03 -16.15
C PRO A 155 -29.51 14.30 -17.16
N ILE A 156 -28.99 13.21 -17.72
CA ILE A 156 -29.79 12.22 -18.43
C ILE A 156 -29.93 11.04 -17.47
N LEU A 157 -31.16 10.79 -17.01
CA LEU A 157 -31.43 9.67 -16.12
C LEU A 157 -31.30 8.37 -16.89
N ILE A 158 -30.53 7.43 -16.33
CA ILE A 158 -30.34 6.09 -16.87
C ILE A 158 -30.61 5.06 -15.77
N SER A 159 -31.08 3.89 -16.17
CA SER A 159 -31.44 2.80 -15.26
C SER A 159 -31.24 1.44 -15.92
N ASP A 160 -31.55 0.37 -15.19
CA ASP A 160 -31.58 -0.99 -15.75
C ASP A 160 -32.70 -1.19 -16.79
N GLU A 161 -33.69 -0.29 -16.87
CA GLU A 161 -34.77 -0.34 -17.86
C GLU A 161 -34.30 0.14 -19.26
N ASP A 162 -33.20 0.89 -19.31
CA ASP A 162 -32.62 1.35 -20.56
C ASP A 162 -31.93 0.20 -21.28
N GLY A 163 -32.51 -0.23 -22.41
CA GLY A 163 -32.03 -1.42 -23.13
C GLY A 163 -30.57 -1.36 -23.56
N TRP A 164 -29.99 -0.17 -23.75
CA TRP A 164 -28.57 -0.02 -24.06
C TRP A 164 -27.65 -0.12 -22.83
N VAL A 165 -28.17 0.15 -21.62
CA VAL A 165 -27.44 -0.02 -20.35
C VAL A 165 -27.42 -1.49 -19.96
N ASP A 166 -28.58 -2.16 -19.98
CA ASP A 166 -28.69 -3.55 -19.54
C ASP A 166 -28.34 -4.56 -20.64
N GLY A 167 -28.75 -4.30 -21.89
CA GLY A 167 -28.62 -5.22 -23.01
C GLY A 167 -27.25 -5.25 -23.67
N TYR A 168 -26.42 -4.21 -23.50
CA TYR A 168 -25.11 -4.12 -24.16
C TYR A 168 -23.94 -4.38 -23.20
N ARG A 169 -23.29 -5.54 -23.37
CA ARG A 169 -22.13 -5.99 -22.58
C ARG A 169 -20.78 -5.84 -23.31
N GLY A 170 -20.82 -5.27 -24.52
CA GLY A 170 -19.64 -5.07 -25.36
C GLY A 170 -18.82 -3.86 -24.96
N LEU A 171 -17.88 -3.49 -25.84
CA LEU A 171 -17.05 -2.30 -25.69
C LEU A 171 -17.59 -1.17 -26.56
N TRP A 172 -17.61 0.03 -26.01
CA TRP A 172 -18.18 1.22 -26.64
C TRP A 172 -17.13 1.90 -27.51
N GLY A 173 -17.24 1.71 -28.83
CA GLY A 173 -16.27 2.23 -29.80
C GLY A 173 -15.45 1.14 -30.48
N LEU A 174 -14.39 1.52 -31.18
CA LEU A 174 -13.49 0.62 -31.88
C LEU A 174 -12.58 -0.18 -30.91
N ASP A 175 -12.76 -1.50 -30.83
CA ASP A 175 -11.79 -2.40 -30.18
C ASP A 175 -10.75 -2.86 -31.22
N THR A 176 -9.57 -2.25 -31.20
CA THR A 176 -8.45 -2.62 -32.08
C THR A 176 -7.84 -3.98 -31.72
N LYS A 177 -8.25 -4.57 -30.58
CA LYS A 177 -7.64 -5.77 -29.99
C LYS A 177 -6.16 -5.61 -29.69
N ASP A 178 -5.71 -4.39 -29.43
CA ASP A 178 -4.34 -4.10 -29.02
C ASP A 178 -3.96 -4.91 -27.76
N PRO A 179 -2.93 -5.78 -27.83
CA PRO A 179 -2.49 -6.60 -26.71
C PRO A 179 -1.90 -5.78 -25.55
N PHE A 180 -1.45 -4.55 -25.79
CA PHE A 180 -0.97 -3.64 -24.75
C PHE A 180 -2.11 -2.91 -24.04
N GLY A 181 -3.33 -2.95 -24.60
CA GLY A 181 -4.53 -2.35 -24.02
C GLY A 181 -4.64 -0.84 -24.21
N GLY A 182 -3.70 -0.20 -24.90
CA GLY A 182 -3.64 1.23 -25.12
C GLY A 182 -4.67 1.73 -26.15
N GLU A 183 -5.21 0.85 -26.99
CA GLU A 183 -6.19 1.25 -28.01
C GLU A 183 -7.51 0.46 -27.93
N ARG A 184 -7.85 -0.06 -26.75
CA ARG A 184 -9.09 -0.83 -26.56
C ARG A 184 -10.24 0.05 -26.08
N ALA A 185 -11.32 0.07 -26.85
CA ALA A 185 -12.60 0.69 -26.49
C ALA A 185 -13.03 0.42 -25.03
N PRO A 186 -13.57 1.43 -24.31
CA PRO A 186 -14.02 1.29 -22.93
C PRO A 186 -15.22 0.35 -22.80
N SER A 187 -15.40 -0.23 -21.62
CA SER A 187 -16.65 -0.90 -21.27
C SER A 187 -17.65 0.10 -20.71
N GLY A 188 -18.94 -0.14 -20.92
CA GLY A 188 -20.01 0.78 -20.52
C GLY A 188 -20.14 0.99 -19.00
N PRO A 189 -21.17 1.76 -18.58
CA PRO A 189 -21.34 2.15 -17.17
C PRO A 189 -21.73 0.98 -16.25
N LYS A 190 -22.39 -0.06 -16.78
CA LYS A 190 -22.87 -1.22 -16.01
C LYS A 190 -21.91 -2.40 -16.02
N TYR A 191 -21.28 -2.69 -17.16
CA TYR A 191 -20.49 -3.91 -17.36
C TYR A 191 -19.00 -3.61 -17.47
N ASN A 192 -18.18 -4.52 -16.94
CA ASN A 192 -16.74 -4.56 -17.16
C ASN A 192 -16.42 -5.10 -18.57
N ARG A 193 -15.16 -4.95 -19.02
CA ARG A 193 -14.67 -5.48 -20.30
C ARG A 193 -14.82 -7.01 -20.47
N ASN A 194 -14.97 -7.76 -19.38
CA ASN A 194 -15.23 -9.21 -19.39
C ASN A 194 -16.72 -9.57 -19.30
N GLY A 195 -17.62 -8.58 -19.36
CA GLY A 195 -19.07 -8.75 -19.29
C GLY A 195 -19.64 -8.96 -17.88
N SER A 196 -18.81 -8.96 -16.82
CA SER A 196 -19.30 -8.99 -15.44
C SER A 196 -19.89 -7.63 -15.05
N VAL A 197 -20.86 -7.62 -14.13
CA VAL A 197 -21.45 -6.36 -13.63
C VAL A 197 -20.41 -5.64 -12.75
N ARG A 198 -20.27 -4.33 -12.94
CA ARG A 198 -19.37 -3.48 -12.15
C ARG A 198 -19.83 -3.40 -10.70
N LEU A 199 -18.88 -3.49 -9.77
CA LEU A 199 -19.16 -3.36 -8.33
C LEU A 199 -19.81 -2.02 -8.00
N SER A 200 -19.35 -0.94 -8.63
CA SER A 200 -19.93 0.41 -8.51
C SER A 200 -21.39 0.48 -8.97
N TRP A 201 -21.84 -0.41 -9.86
CA TRP A 201 -23.23 -0.45 -10.31
C TRP A 201 -24.14 -1.20 -9.33
N TYR A 202 -23.81 -2.45 -8.97
CA TYR A 202 -24.71 -3.27 -8.16
C TYR A 202 -24.53 -3.09 -6.64
N ASN A 203 -23.37 -2.61 -6.18
CA ASN A 203 -23.11 -2.29 -4.77
C ASN A 203 -22.19 -1.06 -4.65
N PRO A 204 -22.71 0.16 -4.90
CA PRO A 204 -21.94 1.39 -4.80
C PRO A 204 -21.42 1.66 -3.38
N LEU A 205 -22.14 1.23 -2.35
CA LEU A 205 -21.70 1.33 -0.96
C LEU A 205 -20.46 0.46 -0.70
N GLY A 206 -20.49 -0.80 -1.13
CA GLY A 206 -19.34 -1.70 -1.02
C GLY A 206 -18.15 -1.27 -1.87
N TRP A 207 -18.39 -0.69 -3.05
CA TRP A 207 -17.34 -0.11 -3.89
C TRP A 207 -16.57 1.00 -3.17
N ALA A 208 -17.28 1.90 -2.49
CA ALA A 208 -16.72 3.00 -1.71
C ALA A 208 -16.37 2.61 -0.25
N SER A 209 -16.45 1.33 0.14
CA SER A 209 -16.28 0.86 1.52
C SER A 209 -17.17 1.55 2.56
N LEU A 210 -18.37 1.98 2.17
CA LEU A 210 -19.37 2.61 3.05
C LEU A 210 -20.27 1.63 3.79
N ASP A 211 -20.30 0.34 3.42
CA ASP A 211 -21.11 -0.69 4.10
C ASP A 211 -20.83 -0.79 5.63
N LYS A 212 -19.62 -0.40 6.04
CA LYS A 212 -19.19 -0.37 7.47
C LYS A 212 -19.50 0.94 8.19
N VAL A 213 -19.93 1.98 7.45
CA VAL A 213 -20.17 3.32 7.98
C VAL A 213 -21.67 3.47 8.24
N ALA A 214 -22.05 3.51 9.51
CA ALA A 214 -23.44 3.74 9.89
C ALA A 214 -23.86 5.18 9.53
N PRO A 215 -25.08 5.39 8.99
CA PRO A 215 -25.67 6.72 8.85
C PRO A 215 -25.71 7.46 10.19
N PRO A 216 -25.59 8.81 10.23
CA PRO A 216 -25.47 9.58 11.46
C PRO A 216 -26.53 9.28 12.53
N LYS A 217 -27.82 9.22 12.14
CA LYS A 217 -28.93 8.87 13.05
C LYS A 217 -28.83 7.45 13.61
N GLN A 218 -28.24 6.52 12.86
CA GLN A 218 -28.05 5.14 13.29
C GLN A 218 -26.78 4.97 14.11
N THR A 219 -25.75 5.80 13.91
CA THR A 219 -24.46 5.69 14.60
C THR A 219 -24.62 5.64 16.12
N LEU A 220 -25.38 6.57 16.70
CA LEU A 220 -25.61 6.62 18.16
C LEU A 220 -26.35 5.37 18.66
N ARG A 221 -27.36 4.90 17.91
CA ARG A 221 -28.07 3.66 18.24
C ARG A 221 -27.13 2.45 18.23
N CYS A 222 -26.34 2.30 17.16
CA CYS A 222 -25.36 1.22 17.03
C CYS A 222 -24.30 1.26 18.14
N LEU A 223 -23.80 2.45 18.50
CA LEU A 223 -22.86 2.63 19.60
C LEU A 223 -23.48 2.26 20.95
N ASN A 224 -24.70 2.70 21.23
CA ASN A 224 -25.41 2.34 22.46
C ASN A 224 -25.64 0.82 22.57
N THR A 225 -26.07 0.17 21.48
CA THR A 225 -26.19 -1.28 21.43
C THR A 225 -24.84 -1.97 21.66
N ARG A 226 -23.75 -1.45 21.09
CA ARG A 226 -22.41 -2.01 21.29
C ARG A 226 -21.94 -1.85 22.74
N ILE A 227 -22.15 -0.69 23.35
CA ILE A 227 -21.81 -0.42 24.76
C ILE A 227 -22.57 -1.38 25.68
N ALA A 228 -23.87 -1.55 25.48
CA ALA A 228 -24.69 -2.47 26.28
C ALA A 228 -24.20 -3.93 26.16
N ARG A 229 -23.84 -4.38 24.95
CA ARG A 229 -23.25 -5.72 24.75
C ARG A 229 -21.91 -5.88 25.45
N LEU A 230 -21.04 -4.87 25.37
CA LEU A 230 -19.74 -4.89 26.06
C LEU A 230 -19.92 -4.95 27.59
N GLU A 231 -20.97 -4.32 28.13
CA GLU A 231 -21.33 -4.41 29.56
C GLU A 231 -21.81 -5.81 29.97
N GLU A 232 -22.68 -6.41 29.16
CA GLU A 232 -23.13 -7.80 29.36
C GLU A 232 -21.94 -8.78 29.30
N ASP A 233 -21.12 -8.69 28.25
CA ASP A 233 -19.90 -9.49 28.07
C ASP A 233 -18.94 -9.32 29.27
N GLN A 234 -18.87 -8.13 29.85
CA GLN A 234 -18.00 -7.85 31.00
C GLN A 234 -18.48 -8.58 32.27
N ASN A 235 -19.79 -8.55 32.53
CA ASN A 235 -20.40 -9.23 33.68
C ASN A 235 -20.26 -10.76 33.57
N ASP A 236 -20.45 -11.29 32.36
CA ASP A 236 -20.28 -12.72 32.08
C ASP A 236 -18.83 -13.16 32.30
N LEU A 237 -17.87 -12.38 31.80
CA LEU A 237 -16.44 -12.65 32.01
C LEU A 237 -16.06 -12.59 33.48
N GLU A 238 -16.62 -11.68 34.27
CA GLU A 238 -16.36 -11.58 35.71
C GLU A 238 -16.89 -12.79 36.48
N THR A 239 -18.08 -13.28 36.10
CA THR A 239 -18.66 -14.51 36.65
C THR A 239 -17.79 -15.71 36.32
N GLN A 240 -17.41 -15.89 35.05
CA GLN A 240 -16.54 -16.97 34.60
C GLN A 240 -15.17 -16.93 35.29
N ILE A 241 -14.53 -15.76 35.38
CA ILE A 241 -13.24 -15.60 36.06
C ILE A 241 -13.34 -15.99 37.54
N THR A 242 -14.45 -15.66 38.21
CA THR A 242 -14.65 -15.98 39.63
C THR A 242 -14.82 -17.48 39.84
N GLN A 243 -15.60 -18.14 38.98
CA GLN A 243 -15.76 -19.60 38.99
C GLN A 243 -14.44 -20.31 38.69
N GLU A 244 -13.78 -19.93 37.59
CA GLU A 244 -12.50 -20.50 37.14
C GLU A 244 -11.40 -20.37 38.19
N ARG A 245 -11.33 -19.21 38.88
CA ARG A 245 -10.40 -19.02 40.00
C ARG A 245 -10.64 -19.97 41.15
N SER A 246 -11.90 -20.28 41.45
CA SER A 246 -12.26 -21.17 42.55
C SER A 246 -11.86 -22.60 42.23
N GLU A 247 -12.20 -23.06 41.03
CA GLU A 247 -11.83 -24.39 40.53
C GLU A 247 -10.30 -24.56 40.37
N LEU A 248 -9.60 -23.52 39.91
CA LEU A 248 -8.15 -23.54 39.78
C LEU A 248 -7.44 -23.70 41.14
N ARG A 249 -7.96 -23.05 42.20
CA ARG A 249 -7.43 -23.22 43.56
C ARG A 249 -7.63 -24.64 44.07
N LEU A 250 -8.79 -25.26 43.80
CA LEU A 250 -9.04 -26.65 44.17
C LEU A 250 -8.08 -27.59 43.45
N LEU A 251 -7.91 -27.42 42.14
CA LEU A 251 -6.98 -28.23 41.35
C LEU A 251 -5.52 -28.05 41.80
N ALA A 252 -5.13 -26.83 42.18
CA ALA A 252 -3.81 -26.57 42.74
C ALA A 252 -3.59 -27.31 44.07
N LEU A 253 -4.59 -27.35 44.95
CA LEU A 253 -4.55 -28.10 46.20
C LEU A 253 -4.48 -29.62 45.95
N GLU A 254 -5.18 -30.14 44.93
CA GLU A 254 -5.08 -31.55 44.52
C GLU A 254 -3.67 -31.91 44.06
N VAL A 255 -3.08 -31.09 43.17
CA VAL A 255 -1.69 -31.29 42.70
C VAL A 255 -0.71 -31.29 43.88
N GLN A 256 -0.83 -30.32 44.79
CA GLN A 256 0.01 -30.26 46.00
C GLN A 256 -0.16 -31.48 46.90
N SER A 257 -1.38 -31.97 47.06
CA SER A 257 -1.69 -33.13 47.92
C SER A 257 -1.11 -34.43 47.33
N LEU A 258 -1.23 -34.62 46.00
CA LEU A 258 -0.63 -35.75 45.29
C LEU A 258 0.90 -35.72 45.38
N GLN A 259 1.49 -34.53 45.30
CA GLN A 259 2.94 -34.34 45.43
C GLN A 259 3.50 -34.84 46.78
N GLN A 260 2.71 -34.74 47.87
CA GLN A 260 3.11 -35.22 49.20
C GLN A 260 3.03 -36.74 49.36
N THR A 261 2.24 -37.42 48.52
CA THR A 261 1.92 -38.85 48.70
C THR A 261 2.66 -39.72 47.70
N ASP A 262 2.74 -39.30 46.42
CA ASP A 262 3.45 -40.02 45.36
C ASP A 262 3.84 -39.08 44.20
N TYR A 263 5.05 -38.55 44.27
CA TYR A 263 5.59 -37.53 43.35
C TYR A 263 5.69 -37.99 41.89
N PHE A 264 5.87 -39.30 41.63
CA PHE A 264 6.11 -39.85 40.30
C PHE A 264 4.90 -40.59 39.71
N SER A 265 3.70 -40.35 40.24
CA SER A 265 2.48 -40.97 39.74
C SER A 265 2.02 -40.34 38.41
N ASN A 266 1.55 -41.18 37.46
CA ASN A 266 0.92 -40.69 36.22
C ASN A 266 -0.26 -39.73 36.49
N LEU A 267 -0.97 -39.93 37.60
CA LEU A 267 -2.08 -39.08 38.03
C LEU A 267 -1.60 -37.67 38.39
N HIS A 268 -0.46 -37.53 39.09
CA HIS A 268 0.12 -36.23 39.40
C HIS A 268 0.48 -35.46 38.11
N THR A 269 1.12 -36.11 37.15
CA THR A 269 1.46 -35.50 35.84
C THR A 269 0.20 -34.99 35.11
N GLN A 270 -0.84 -35.82 35.01
CA GLN A 270 -2.11 -35.42 34.39
C GLN A 270 -2.77 -34.21 35.08
N ARG A 271 -2.75 -34.18 36.42
CA ARG A 271 -3.33 -33.05 37.18
C ARG A 271 -2.50 -31.78 37.05
N LEU A 272 -1.18 -31.89 36.95
CA LEU A 272 -0.29 -30.76 36.71
C LEU A 272 -0.49 -30.15 35.31
N GLU A 273 -0.67 -30.99 34.29
CA GLU A 273 -1.02 -30.55 32.94
C GLU A 273 -2.36 -29.82 32.93
N ALA A 274 -3.40 -30.41 33.53
CA ALA A 274 -4.72 -29.78 33.66
C ALA A 274 -4.66 -28.44 34.43
N LEU A 275 -3.82 -28.35 35.48
CA LEU A 275 -3.61 -27.10 36.22
C LEU A 275 -3.02 -26.02 35.31
N THR A 276 -2.02 -26.38 34.51
CA THR A 276 -1.34 -25.46 33.58
C THR A 276 -2.30 -24.97 32.49
N GLU A 277 -3.08 -25.88 31.89
CA GLU A 277 -4.10 -25.53 30.89
C GLU A 277 -5.14 -24.56 31.47
N LYS A 278 -5.63 -24.85 32.68
CA LYS A 278 -6.62 -23.99 33.35
C LYS A 278 -6.04 -22.63 33.76
N GLN A 279 -4.75 -22.56 34.10
CA GLN A 279 -4.05 -21.28 34.31
C GLN A 279 -4.00 -20.44 33.03
N GLU A 280 -3.64 -21.03 31.90
CA GLU A 280 -3.63 -20.34 30.59
C GLU A 280 -5.03 -19.91 30.17
N HIS A 281 -6.04 -20.76 30.38
CA HIS A 281 -7.43 -20.42 30.12
C HIS A 281 -7.87 -19.19 30.95
N LEU A 282 -7.58 -19.18 32.26
CA LEU A 282 -7.88 -18.04 33.14
C LEU A 282 -7.16 -16.76 32.71
N ARG A 283 -5.89 -16.85 32.28
CA ARG A 283 -5.15 -15.70 31.71
C ARG A 283 -5.83 -15.18 30.45
N GLY A 284 -6.29 -16.07 29.58
CA GLY A 284 -7.06 -15.74 28.38
C GLY A 284 -8.35 -14.97 28.71
N LEU A 285 -9.13 -15.43 29.70
CA LEU A 285 -10.33 -14.73 30.16
C LEU A 285 -10.02 -13.34 30.74
N GLN A 286 -8.95 -13.22 31.53
CA GLN A 286 -8.52 -11.93 32.08
C GLN A 286 -8.09 -10.94 30.99
N SER A 287 -7.38 -11.42 29.97
CA SER A 287 -7.00 -10.62 28.80
C SER A 287 -8.23 -10.14 28.03
N LYS A 288 -9.21 -11.02 27.77
CA LYS A 288 -10.49 -10.67 27.14
C LYS A 288 -11.24 -9.61 27.94
N ARG A 289 -11.31 -9.76 29.27
CA ARG A 289 -11.95 -8.78 30.16
C ARG A 289 -11.29 -7.41 30.07
N LEU A 290 -9.97 -7.35 30.04
CA LEU A 290 -9.24 -6.09 29.89
C LEU A 290 -9.52 -5.43 28.53
N ALA A 291 -9.43 -6.21 27.44
CA ALA A 291 -9.71 -5.72 26.10
C ALA A 291 -11.16 -5.20 25.96
N ASN A 292 -12.12 -5.90 26.58
CA ASN A 292 -13.52 -5.50 26.62
C ASN A 292 -13.71 -4.17 27.37
N ALA A 293 -13.14 -4.05 28.57
CA ALA A 293 -13.19 -2.82 29.37
C ALA A 293 -12.60 -1.60 28.64
N GLU A 294 -11.43 -1.76 27.99
CA GLU A 294 -10.82 -0.68 27.20
C GLU A 294 -11.66 -0.32 25.97
N THR A 295 -12.21 -1.32 25.27
CA THR A 295 -13.11 -1.10 24.12
C THR A 295 -14.37 -0.36 24.54
N ARG A 296 -14.97 -0.72 25.69
CA ARG A 296 -16.13 -0.03 26.25
C ARG A 296 -15.82 1.42 26.60
N LYS A 297 -14.69 1.68 27.25
CA LYS A 297 -14.24 3.03 27.58
C LYS A 297 -14.07 3.88 26.31
N ALA A 298 -13.42 3.33 25.28
CA ALA A 298 -13.28 3.98 23.98
C ALA A 298 -14.64 4.26 23.31
N ALA A 299 -15.57 3.29 23.34
CA ALA A 299 -16.90 3.44 22.77
C ALA A 299 -17.73 4.53 23.48
N ILE A 300 -17.66 4.62 24.81
CA ILE A 300 -18.32 5.67 25.60
C ILE A 300 -17.74 7.05 25.25
N SER A 301 -16.41 7.18 25.21
CA SER A 301 -15.75 8.43 24.83
C SER A 301 -16.14 8.85 23.40
N TYR A 302 -16.15 7.90 22.46
CA TYR A 302 -16.56 8.17 21.08
C TYR A 302 -18.03 8.58 20.99
N ARG A 303 -18.94 7.91 21.71
CA ARG A 303 -20.36 8.31 21.79
C ARG A 303 -20.49 9.76 22.25
N HIS A 304 -19.78 10.17 23.29
CA HIS A 304 -19.84 11.52 23.81
C HIS A 304 -19.39 12.58 22.79
N ARG A 305 -18.36 12.29 22.00
CA ARG A 305 -17.93 13.19 20.91
C ARG A 305 -19.00 13.34 19.85
N ILE A 306 -19.62 12.23 19.43
CA ILE A 306 -20.68 12.23 18.42
C ILE A 306 -21.92 12.99 18.90
N GLU A 307 -22.28 12.90 20.18
CA GLU A 307 -23.36 13.69 20.80
C GLU A 307 -23.11 15.21 20.73
N GLN A 308 -21.84 15.62 20.69
CA GLN A 308 -21.42 17.02 20.54
C GLN A 308 -21.28 17.46 19.07
N GLY A 309 -21.57 16.56 18.11
CA GLY A 309 -21.37 16.82 16.68
C GLY A 309 -19.92 16.70 16.22
N ASP A 310 -19.00 16.20 17.06
CA ASP A 310 -17.61 15.96 16.71
C ASP A 310 -17.45 14.55 16.14
N TRP A 311 -17.38 14.48 14.81
CA TRP A 311 -17.18 13.24 14.04
C TRP A 311 -15.69 12.90 13.83
N GLY A 312 -14.78 13.65 14.44
CA GLY A 312 -13.35 13.53 14.23
C GLY A 312 -12.91 13.99 12.84
N ASP A 313 -11.66 13.69 12.53
CA ASP A 313 -11.02 14.04 11.27
C ASP A 313 -11.75 13.39 10.06
N PRO A 314 -12.23 14.19 9.08
CA PRO A 314 -12.89 13.66 7.87
C PRO A 314 -12.01 12.74 7.04
N GLN A 315 -10.69 12.82 7.20
CA GLN A 315 -9.71 12.03 6.45
C GLN A 315 -9.20 10.80 7.21
N ALA A 316 -9.70 10.53 8.42
CA ALA A 316 -9.19 9.45 9.28
C ALA A 316 -9.26 8.04 8.66
N HIS A 317 -10.15 7.82 7.68
CA HIS A 317 -10.25 6.54 6.97
C HIS A 317 -9.24 6.40 5.83
N ILE A 318 -8.64 7.50 5.38
CA ILE A 318 -7.72 7.52 4.25
C ILE A 318 -6.35 7.02 4.72
N LYS A 319 -5.87 5.97 4.08
CA LYS A 319 -4.55 5.38 4.33
C LYS A 319 -3.54 5.77 3.27
N ARG A 320 -4.01 5.97 2.04
CA ARG A 320 -3.19 6.33 0.89
C ARG A 320 -3.85 7.46 0.14
N VAL A 321 -3.45 8.68 0.45
CA VAL A 321 -3.84 9.83 -0.35
C VAL A 321 -2.98 9.83 -1.62
N HIS A 322 -3.63 9.90 -2.77
CA HIS A 322 -2.95 10.20 -4.03
C HIS A 322 -2.90 11.72 -4.17
N HIS A 323 -1.76 12.30 -3.85
CA HIS A 323 -1.47 13.72 -4.09
C HIS A 323 -0.86 13.90 -5.48
N PRO A 324 -1.03 15.08 -6.09
CA PRO A 324 -0.29 15.42 -7.30
C PRO A 324 1.22 15.46 -7.01
N GLU A 325 2.01 15.19 -8.04
CA GLU A 325 3.46 15.35 -8.00
C GLU A 325 3.80 16.80 -7.66
N PRO A 326 4.76 17.02 -6.74
CA PRO A 326 5.16 18.37 -6.38
C PRO A 326 5.76 19.07 -7.61
N PRO A 327 5.65 20.42 -7.68
CA PRO A 327 6.26 21.17 -8.76
C PRO A 327 7.75 20.87 -8.86
N THR A 328 8.24 20.77 -10.09
CA THR A 328 9.64 20.41 -10.34
C THR A 328 10.57 21.39 -9.59
N PRO A 329 11.56 20.89 -8.86
CA PRO A 329 12.49 21.76 -8.14
C PRO A 329 13.25 22.63 -9.14
N PRO A 330 13.72 23.82 -8.75
CA PRO A 330 14.45 24.74 -9.64
C PRO A 330 15.71 24.12 -10.27
N GLN A 331 16.22 23.02 -9.70
CA GLN A 331 17.35 22.24 -10.20
C GLN A 331 16.99 21.38 -11.43
N ALA A 332 15.72 21.18 -11.76
CA ALA A 332 15.25 20.36 -12.88
C ALA A 332 15.84 20.81 -14.22
N ARG A 333 15.95 22.13 -14.46
CA ARG A 333 16.59 22.67 -15.66
C ARG A 333 18.07 22.29 -15.78
N ILE A 334 18.78 22.22 -14.66
CA ILE A 334 20.19 21.80 -14.63
C ILE A 334 20.29 20.30 -14.91
N VAL A 335 19.37 19.51 -14.37
CA VAL A 335 19.27 18.06 -14.63
C VAL A 335 18.97 17.79 -16.10
N GLU A 336 18.01 18.49 -16.72
CA GLU A 336 17.67 18.36 -18.13
C GLU A 336 18.83 18.76 -19.05
N LEU A 337 19.46 19.91 -18.78
CA LEU A 337 20.62 20.38 -19.55
C LEU A 337 21.80 19.39 -19.44
N TRP A 338 22.06 18.87 -18.24
CA TRP A 338 23.06 17.84 -18.03
C TRP A 338 22.71 16.56 -18.79
N ALA A 339 21.47 16.06 -18.68
CA ALA A 339 21.02 14.87 -19.40
C ALA A 339 21.22 14.98 -20.92
N ALA A 340 20.90 16.14 -21.51
CA ALA A 340 21.09 16.39 -22.93
C ALA A 340 22.57 16.40 -23.38
N ILE A 341 23.48 16.93 -22.54
CA ILE A 341 24.90 17.14 -22.90
C ILE A 341 25.77 15.93 -22.53
N SER A 342 25.43 15.26 -21.43
CA SER A 342 26.26 14.25 -20.76
C SER A 342 26.57 13.04 -21.67
N GLY A 343 25.62 12.58 -22.47
CA GLY A 343 25.84 11.49 -23.43
C GLY A 343 26.86 11.85 -24.52
N ALA A 344 26.79 13.08 -25.05
CA ALA A 344 27.75 13.57 -26.04
C ALA A 344 29.16 13.74 -25.43
N LEU A 345 29.24 14.26 -24.20
CA LEU A 345 30.51 14.38 -23.46
C LEU A 345 31.13 13.01 -23.16
N LEU A 346 30.33 12.01 -22.79
CA LEU A 346 30.81 10.67 -22.50
C LEU A 346 31.38 10.00 -23.76
N LEU A 347 30.71 10.14 -24.90
CA LEU A 347 31.21 9.63 -26.18
C LEU A 347 32.50 10.34 -26.60
N LEU A 348 32.57 11.66 -26.44
CA LEU A 348 33.78 12.43 -26.75
C LEU A 348 34.95 12.02 -25.83
N ALA A 349 34.69 11.82 -24.54
CA ALA A 349 35.67 11.34 -23.57
C ALA A 349 36.17 9.92 -23.90
N LEU A 350 35.27 9.02 -24.34
CA LEU A 350 35.62 7.68 -24.80
C LEU A 350 36.58 7.74 -26.01
N VAL A 351 36.24 8.54 -27.02
CA VAL A 351 37.09 8.72 -28.22
C VAL A 351 38.45 9.33 -27.84
N ALA A 352 38.47 10.32 -26.96
CA ALA A 352 39.71 10.94 -26.49
C ALA A 352 40.63 9.96 -25.73
N VAL A 353 40.07 9.10 -24.87
CA VAL A 353 40.84 8.09 -24.14
C VAL A 353 41.45 7.04 -25.09
N LEU A 354 40.66 6.58 -26.07
CA LEU A 354 41.12 5.57 -27.03
C LEU A 354 42.20 6.11 -27.97
N THR A 355 42.18 7.41 -28.27
CA THR A 355 43.16 8.05 -29.17
C THR A 355 44.43 8.53 -28.45
N LEU A 356 44.29 9.15 -27.27
CA LEU A 356 45.41 9.76 -26.55
C LEU A 356 46.10 8.79 -25.58
N PHE A 357 45.37 7.82 -25.02
CA PHE A 357 45.87 6.91 -23.98
C PHE A 357 45.59 5.42 -24.28
N PRO A 358 45.94 4.91 -25.49
CA PRO A 358 45.53 3.57 -25.95
C PRO A 358 46.08 2.43 -25.08
N ARG A 359 47.17 2.63 -24.34
CA ARG A 359 47.77 1.57 -23.50
C ARG A 359 47.08 1.42 -22.13
N ASN A 360 46.52 2.51 -21.59
CA ASN A 360 45.94 2.56 -20.25
C ASN A 360 44.44 2.88 -20.28
N TRP A 361 43.80 2.70 -21.43
CA TRP A 361 42.39 3.06 -21.65
C TRP A 361 41.42 2.48 -20.59
N PRO A 362 41.59 1.27 -20.03
CA PRO A 362 40.63 0.74 -19.05
C PRO A 362 40.65 1.52 -17.73
N LEU A 363 41.83 1.96 -17.28
CA LEU A 363 41.98 2.75 -16.05
C LEU A 363 41.39 4.15 -16.21
N TRP A 364 41.60 4.77 -17.37
CA TRP A 364 41.05 6.09 -17.66
C TRP A 364 39.53 6.07 -17.81
N LEU A 365 38.97 5.02 -18.43
CA LEU A 365 37.51 4.86 -18.49
C LEU A 365 36.88 4.62 -17.11
N LEU A 366 37.54 3.86 -16.24
CA LEU A 366 37.08 3.69 -14.86
C LEU A 366 37.04 5.05 -14.14
N GLY A 367 38.11 5.85 -14.26
CA GLY A 367 38.18 7.19 -13.66
C GLY A 367 37.10 8.14 -14.19
N ILE A 368 36.87 8.15 -15.51
CA ILE A 368 35.81 8.95 -16.13
C ILE A 368 34.44 8.49 -15.65
N GLY A 369 34.18 7.18 -15.57
CA GLY A 369 32.92 6.65 -15.04
C GLY A 369 32.65 7.08 -13.61
N VAL A 370 33.69 7.11 -12.76
CA VAL A 370 33.57 7.59 -11.37
C VAL A 370 33.29 9.09 -11.33
N ILE A 371 34.02 9.90 -12.10
CA ILE A 371 33.82 11.36 -12.15
C ILE A 371 32.43 11.68 -12.68
N PHE A 372 32.01 11.02 -13.76
CA PHE A 372 30.72 11.25 -14.38
C PHE A 372 29.57 10.83 -13.47
N GLY A 373 29.67 9.68 -12.79
CA GLY A 373 28.70 9.26 -11.79
C GLY A 373 28.62 10.23 -10.60
N ALA A 374 29.74 10.82 -10.18
CA ALA A 374 29.74 11.84 -9.12
C ALA A 374 29.06 13.15 -9.57
N ILE A 375 29.34 13.61 -10.80
CA ILE A 375 28.69 14.81 -11.37
C ILE A 375 27.18 14.56 -11.52
N GLU A 376 26.77 13.43 -12.10
CA GLU A 376 25.36 13.07 -12.27
C GLU A 376 24.64 12.97 -10.93
N SER A 377 25.26 12.34 -9.93
CA SER A 377 24.68 12.22 -8.59
C SER A 377 24.60 13.56 -7.86
N THR A 378 25.53 14.48 -8.13
CA THR A 378 25.46 15.86 -7.60
C THR A 378 24.31 16.64 -8.24
N VAL A 379 24.18 16.55 -9.57
CA VAL A 379 23.11 17.19 -10.33
C VAL A 379 21.73 16.66 -9.90
N ARG A 380 21.62 15.36 -9.59
CA ARG A 380 20.38 14.72 -9.09
C ARG A 380 20.18 14.82 -7.57
N GLY A 381 21.08 15.46 -6.81
CA GLY A 381 20.96 15.61 -5.35
C GLY A 381 21.21 14.34 -4.52
N HIS A 382 21.83 13.30 -5.10
CA HIS A 382 22.09 12.01 -4.47
C HIS A 382 23.59 11.71 -4.23
N LEU A 383 24.43 12.76 -4.15
CA LEU A 383 25.89 12.62 -3.99
C LEU A 383 26.29 11.74 -2.79
N PHE A 384 25.59 11.87 -1.66
CA PHE A 384 25.89 11.08 -0.46
C PHE A 384 25.69 9.58 -0.70
N SER A 385 24.57 9.19 -1.32
CA SER A 385 24.28 7.78 -1.67
C SER A 385 25.28 7.23 -2.68
N TYR A 386 25.70 8.05 -3.64
CA TYR A 386 26.72 7.66 -4.62
C TYR A 386 28.07 7.40 -3.96
N LEU A 387 28.55 8.32 -3.11
CA LEU A 387 29.81 8.18 -2.39
C LEU A 387 29.80 6.94 -1.49
N LEU A 388 28.70 6.70 -0.78
CA LEU A 388 28.52 5.51 0.06
C LEU A 388 28.65 4.22 -0.76
N ASN A 389 27.91 4.12 -1.87
CA ASN A 389 27.95 2.95 -2.75
C ASN A 389 29.33 2.74 -3.37
N LEU A 390 29.99 3.82 -3.79
CA LEU A 390 31.36 3.77 -4.31
C LEU A 390 32.33 3.24 -3.24
N THR A 391 32.23 3.72 -2.00
CA THR A 391 33.04 3.22 -0.88
C THR A 391 32.78 1.74 -0.62
N ILE A 392 31.51 1.29 -0.66
CA ILE A 392 31.16 -0.13 -0.47
C ILE A 392 31.79 -0.98 -1.59
N VAL A 393 31.66 -0.57 -2.85
CA VAL A 393 32.25 -1.30 -3.98
C VAL A 393 33.78 -1.37 -3.86
N LEU A 394 34.43 -0.26 -3.52
CA LEU A 394 35.88 -0.22 -3.30
C LEU A 394 36.32 -1.11 -2.12
N ALA A 395 35.55 -1.12 -1.04
CA ALA A 395 35.79 -1.99 0.11
C ALA A 395 35.66 -3.46 -0.29
N LEU A 396 34.62 -3.85 -1.05
CA LEU A 396 34.44 -5.21 -1.56
C LEU A 396 35.60 -5.64 -2.47
N ILE A 397 36.02 -4.77 -3.39
CA ILE A 397 37.15 -5.04 -4.28
C ILE A 397 38.43 -5.22 -3.44
N THR A 398 38.66 -4.35 -2.46
CA THR A 398 39.83 -4.43 -1.59
C THR A 398 39.80 -5.70 -0.75
N SER A 399 38.66 -6.06 -0.17
CA SER A 399 38.47 -7.33 0.55
C SER A 399 38.73 -8.53 -0.36
N ALA A 400 38.23 -8.53 -1.60
CA ALA A 400 38.48 -9.61 -2.55
C ALA A 400 39.97 -9.72 -2.92
N ILE A 401 40.65 -8.60 -3.15
CA ILE A 401 42.11 -8.56 -3.39
C ILE A 401 42.86 -9.09 -2.17
N LEU A 402 42.47 -8.69 -0.96
CA LEU A 402 43.09 -9.17 0.28
C LEU A 402 42.89 -10.67 0.47
N VAL A 403 41.68 -11.19 0.25
CA VAL A 403 41.39 -12.63 0.30
C VAL A 403 42.23 -13.37 -0.74
N TRP A 404 42.27 -12.90 -1.98
CA TRP A 404 43.04 -13.55 -3.03
C TRP A 404 44.55 -13.53 -2.77
N LYS A 405 45.09 -12.43 -2.26
CA LYS A 405 46.54 -12.29 -1.98
C LYS A 405 46.98 -12.99 -0.70
N PHE A 406 46.11 -13.05 0.32
CA PHE A 406 46.42 -13.55 1.66
C PHE A 406 45.60 -14.78 2.05
N TRP A 407 45.07 -15.53 1.09
CA TRP A 407 44.22 -16.71 1.33
C TRP A 407 44.87 -17.73 2.28
N TRP A 408 46.19 -17.90 2.21
CA TRP A 408 46.95 -18.80 3.07
C TRP A 408 46.99 -18.33 4.53
N ILE A 409 47.01 -17.02 4.79
CA ILE A 409 46.93 -16.46 6.16
C ILE A 409 45.54 -16.71 6.73
N LEU A 410 44.50 -16.50 5.92
CA LEU A 410 43.12 -16.76 6.31
C LEU A 410 42.90 -18.25 6.64
N LEU A 411 43.47 -19.14 5.82
CA LEU A 411 43.46 -20.58 6.08
C LEU A 411 44.20 -20.92 7.39
N ALA A 412 45.40 -20.37 7.60
CA ALA A 412 46.18 -20.59 8.81
C ALA A 412 45.46 -20.09 10.08
N LEU A 413 44.84 -18.91 10.03
CA LEU A 413 44.04 -18.36 11.12
C LEU A 413 42.80 -19.21 11.40
N SER A 414 42.13 -19.73 10.36
CA SER A 414 40.98 -20.62 10.51
C SER A 414 41.37 -21.94 11.17
N ILE A 415 42.48 -22.55 10.76
CA ILE A 415 43.01 -23.78 11.37
C ILE A 415 43.40 -23.51 12.83
N LEU A 416 44.10 -22.39 13.10
CA LEU A 416 44.48 -22.00 14.46
C LEU A 416 43.24 -21.80 15.35
N GLY A 417 42.20 -21.14 14.83
CA GLY A 417 40.92 -20.97 15.53
C GLY A 417 40.23 -22.29 15.84
N MET A 418 40.24 -23.24 14.90
CA MET A 418 39.69 -24.59 15.10
C MET A 418 40.48 -25.36 16.17
N VAL A 419 41.81 -25.26 16.16
CA VAL A 419 42.68 -25.88 17.19
C VAL A 419 42.39 -25.29 18.57
N ILE A 420 42.29 -23.97 18.71
CA ILE A 420 41.94 -23.30 19.98
C ILE A 420 40.56 -23.75 20.46
N PHE A 421 39.59 -23.86 19.54
CA PHE A 421 38.25 -24.34 19.86
C PHE A 421 38.26 -25.77 20.37
N MET A 422 38.96 -26.69 19.69
CA MET A 422 39.11 -28.08 20.12
C MET A 422 39.83 -28.19 21.48
N ILE A 423 40.89 -27.42 21.70
CA ILE A 423 41.58 -27.37 23.00
C ILE A 423 40.61 -26.92 24.09
N ARG A 424 39.78 -25.90 23.82
CA ARG A 424 38.78 -25.40 24.76
C ARG A 424 37.71 -26.45 25.08
N GLU A 425 37.20 -27.19 24.08
CA GLU A 425 36.25 -28.27 24.31
C GLU A 425 36.88 -29.41 25.11
N ASN A 426 38.08 -29.85 24.75
CA ASN A 426 38.80 -30.90 25.47
C ASN A 426 39.09 -30.49 26.93
N LEU A 427 39.50 -29.25 27.19
CA LEU A 427 39.68 -28.74 28.56
C LEU A 427 38.36 -28.70 29.34
N ARG A 428 37.25 -28.38 28.66
CA ARG A 428 35.92 -28.36 29.28
C ARG A 428 35.46 -29.77 29.67
N GLU A 429 35.70 -30.76 28.81
CA GLU A 429 35.40 -32.17 29.10
C GLU A 429 36.22 -32.68 30.29
N VAL A 430 37.53 -32.39 30.33
CA VAL A 430 38.41 -32.79 31.45
C VAL A 430 38.04 -32.11 32.78
N LEU A 431 37.49 -30.90 32.75
CA LEU A 431 37.01 -30.21 33.96
C LEU A 431 35.63 -30.71 34.44
N GLN A 432 34.93 -31.49 33.63
CA GLN A 432 33.61 -32.06 33.94
C GLN A 432 33.66 -33.56 34.28
N SER A 433 34.78 -34.24 34.02
CA SER A 433 35.15 -35.57 34.54
C SER A 433 35.86 -35.47 35.88
#